data_AF-A0A9X4R6D2-F1
#
_entry.id   AF-A0A9X4R6D2-F1
#
_cell.length_a   1.000
_cell.length_b   1.000
_cell.length_c   1.000
_cell.angle_alpha   90.00
_cell.angle_beta   90.00
_cell.angle_gamma   90.00
#
_symmetry.space_group_name_H-M   'P 1'
#
loop_
_entity.id
_entity.type
_entity.pdbx_description
1 polymer ?
#
loop_
_entity_poly.entity_id
_entity_poly.type
_entity_poly.pdbx_seq_one_letter_code
_entity_poly.pdbx_strand_id
1 'polypeptide(L)'
;MSYSFSRDAVENNTLDANEQFGYQLNTTTGVLQMQTASGTVQSLNDPNFVKITAFSVTDSSPPVLSLGYRCPTVCLAGTPNCPQMFIRRYDLVLTATSALDSTVVRTMNTTIRARNDQTTGACS
;
A
#
# COMPACT_ATOMS: atom_id res chain seq x y z
N MET A 1 -3.14 -2.83 8.12
CA MET A 1 -2.52 -3.44 6.92
C MET A 1 -1.03 -3.21 7.01
N SER A 2 -0.23 -4.28 7.10
CA SER A 2 1.23 -4.21 7.16
C SER A 2 1.78 -4.60 5.78
N TYR A 3 2.62 -3.77 5.18
CA TYR A 3 3.37 -4.11 3.98
C TYR A 3 4.83 -4.31 4.38
N SER A 4 5.39 -5.45 3.99
CA SER A 4 6.78 -5.78 4.23
C SER A 4 7.54 -5.88 2.91
N PHE A 5 8.81 -5.49 2.94
CA PHE A 5 9.77 -5.75 1.87
C PHE A 5 11.15 -5.92 2.48
N SER A 6 11.86 -6.97 2.08
CA SER A 6 13.23 -7.19 2.53
C SER A 6 14.21 -6.24 1.83
N ARG A 7 15.19 -5.75 2.58
CA ARG A 7 16.32 -4.95 2.08
C ARG A 7 17.67 -5.63 2.28
N ASP A 8 17.68 -6.82 2.88
CA ASP A 8 18.91 -7.56 3.15
C ASP A 8 19.30 -8.48 1.98
N ALA A 9 20.56 -8.90 1.97
CA ALA A 9 21.08 -9.81 0.95
C ALA A 9 20.65 -11.28 1.22
N VAL A 10 19.99 -11.54 2.35
CA VAL A 10 19.65 -12.88 2.84
C VAL A 10 18.22 -12.89 3.34
N GLU A 11 17.31 -13.24 2.45
CA GLU A 11 15.89 -13.41 2.75
C GLU A 11 15.70 -14.49 3.85
N ASN A 12 15.07 -14.10 4.96
CA ASN A 12 14.89 -14.94 6.15
C ASN A 12 13.40 -15.26 6.47
N ASN A 13 12.46 -14.81 5.64
CA ASN A 13 11.00 -14.88 5.84
C ASN A 13 10.49 -14.30 7.18
N THR A 14 11.26 -13.46 7.87
CA THR A 14 10.83 -12.78 9.10
C THR A 14 10.72 -11.28 8.87
N LEU A 15 9.73 -10.65 9.50
CA LEU A 15 9.57 -9.19 9.41
C LEU A 15 10.52 -8.51 10.39
N ASP A 16 11.65 -8.08 9.87
CA ASP A 16 12.69 -7.47 10.69
C ASP A 16 12.35 -6.00 10.99
N ALA A 17 12.98 -5.45 12.03
CA ALA A 17 12.66 -4.08 12.48
C ALA A 17 12.84 -3.05 11.36
N ASN A 18 13.86 -3.23 10.51
CA ASN A 18 14.19 -2.36 9.38
C ASN A 18 13.24 -2.53 8.16
N GLU A 19 12.29 -3.45 8.22
CA GLU A 19 11.35 -3.77 7.14
C GLU A 19 9.91 -3.33 7.45
N GLN A 20 9.70 -2.71 8.61
CA GLN A 20 8.40 -2.24 9.08
C GLN A 20 8.13 -0.82 8.61
N PHE A 21 7.25 -0.68 7.62
CA PHE A 21 6.80 0.61 7.08
C PHE A 21 5.30 0.77 7.28
N GLY A 22 4.87 2.01 7.52
CA GLY A 22 3.46 2.29 7.74
C GLY A 22 3.14 3.77 7.71
N TYR A 23 1.85 4.06 7.75
CA TYR A 23 1.32 5.41 7.86
C TYR A 23 0.36 5.47 9.04
N GLN A 24 0.41 6.55 9.79
CA GLN A 24 -0.54 6.81 10.87
C GLN A 24 -0.92 8.29 10.87
N LEU A 25 -2.19 8.58 11.18
CA LEU A 25 -2.65 9.94 11.42
C LEU A 25 -2.68 10.19 12.92
N ASN A 26 -1.91 11.17 13.39
CA ASN A 26 -2.11 11.72 14.72
C ASN A 26 -3.28 12.71 14.65
N THR A 27 -4.47 12.25 15.04
CA THR A 27 -5.71 13.02 14.97
C THR A 27 -5.74 14.20 15.94
N THR A 28 -4.93 14.16 17.00
CA THR A 28 -4.80 15.27 17.97
C THR A 28 -4.02 16.44 17.37
N THR A 29 -2.93 16.16 16.66
CA THR A 29 -2.06 17.21 16.09
C THR A 29 -2.36 17.52 14.63
N GLY A 30 -3.12 16.67 13.94
CA GLY A 30 -3.39 16.77 12.50
C GLY A 30 -2.18 16.45 11.63
N VAL A 31 -1.24 15.64 12.14
CA VAL A 31 -0.01 15.25 11.44
C VAL A 31 -0.15 13.84 10.89
N LEU A 32 -0.05 13.69 9.58
CA LEU A 32 0.16 12.41 8.92
C LEU A 32 1.64 12.05 9.05
N GLN A 33 1.88 10.83 9.51
CA GLN A 33 3.19 10.33 9.84
C GLN A 33 3.48 9.07 9.05
N MET A 34 4.71 8.95 8.57
CA MET A 34 5.25 7.73 7.99
C MET A 34 6.19 7.06 8.98
N GLN A 35 5.91 5.82 9.36
CA GLN A 35 6.91 4.97 9.98
C GLN A 35 7.87 4.48 8.90
N THR A 36 9.12 4.86 9.08
CA THR A 36 10.28 4.31 8.40
C THR A 36 10.92 3.24 9.30
N ALA A 37 11.83 2.47 8.72
CA ALA A 37 12.59 1.40 9.38
C ALA A 37 12.82 1.60 10.89
N SER A 38 12.66 0.52 11.64
CA SER A 38 12.93 0.42 13.08
C SER A 38 12.08 1.37 13.94
N GLY A 39 10.84 1.64 13.52
CA GLY A 39 9.90 2.48 14.28
C GLY A 39 10.19 3.98 14.21
N THR A 40 11.10 4.42 13.33
CA THR A 40 11.41 5.84 13.16
C THR A 40 10.26 6.53 12.45
N VAL A 41 9.62 7.50 13.11
CA VAL A 41 8.46 8.20 12.55
C VAL A 41 8.86 9.55 11.97
N GLN A 42 8.46 9.81 10.73
CA GLN A 42 8.65 11.08 10.04
C GLN A 42 7.31 11.77 9.77
N SER A 43 7.23 13.07 10.05
CA SER A 43 6.05 13.89 9.72
C SER A 43 6.02 14.20 8.22
N LEU A 44 4.87 14.06 7.58
CA LEU A 44 4.68 14.31 6.15
C LEU A 44 4.06 15.69 5.84
N ASN A 45 3.49 16.33 6.85
CA ASN A 45 2.96 17.69 6.75
C ASN A 45 3.40 18.54 7.94
N ASP A 46 3.45 19.85 7.74
CA ASP A 46 3.60 20.83 8.81
C ASP A 46 2.20 21.26 9.31
N PRO A 47 1.84 20.98 10.58
CA PRO A 47 0.51 21.30 11.12
C PRO A 47 0.25 22.81 11.29
N ASN A 48 1.27 23.66 11.15
CA ASN A 48 1.12 25.12 11.13
C ASN A 48 0.62 25.65 9.78
N PHE A 49 0.66 24.84 8.73
CA PHE A 49 0.15 25.18 7.40
C PHE A 49 -1.07 24.34 7.01
N VAL A 50 -1.00 23.04 7.23
CA VAL A 50 -2.05 22.09 6.83
C VAL A 50 -2.23 21.04 7.91
N LYS A 51 -3.46 20.85 8.37
CA LYS A 51 -3.84 19.77 9.29
C LYS A 51 -4.61 18.70 8.54
N ILE A 52 -4.15 17.46 8.62
CA ILE A 52 -4.86 16.30 8.09
C ILE A 52 -5.96 15.93 9.09
N THR A 53 -7.19 15.83 8.61
CA THR A 53 -8.38 15.56 9.44
C THR A 53 -8.96 14.17 9.19
N ALA A 54 -8.70 13.59 8.02
CA ALA A 54 -9.04 12.21 7.72
C ALA A 54 -8.01 11.59 6.78
N PHE A 55 -7.66 10.33 7.03
CA PHE A 55 -6.81 9.53 6.16
C PHE A 55 -7.31 8.09 6.17
N SER A 56 -7.53 7.52 5.00
CA SER A 56 -7.87 6.10 4.84
C SER A 56 -7.12 5.49 3.67
N VAL A 57 -6.83 4.20 3.82
CA VAL A 57 -6.29 3.33 2.77
C VAL A 57 -7.17 2.09 2.76
N THR A 58 -7.81 1.82 1.62
CA THR A 58 -8.73 0.70 1.46
C THR A 58 -8.20 -0.24 0.38
N ASP A 59 -8.21 -1.55 0.64
CA ASP A 59 -7.94 -2.54 -0.40
C ASP A 59 -9.01 -2.48 -1.48
N SER A 60 -8.59 -2.20 -2.72
CA SER A 60 -9.44 -2.22 -3.90
C SER A 60 -8.91 -3.18 -4.95
N SER A 61 -8.13 -4.19 -4.54
CA SER A 61 -7.53 -5.20 -5.40
C SER A 61 -8.60 -5.96 -6.20
N PRO A 62 -8.41 -6.13 -7.53
CA PRO A 62 -9.33 -6.92 -8.33
C PRO A 62 -9.20 -8.43 -8.01
N PRO A 63 -10.11 -9.26 -8.54
CA PRO A 63 -9.94 -10.71 -8.50
C PRO A 63 -8.60 -11.15 -9.10
N VAL A 64 -8.10 -12.29 -8.63
CA VAL A 64 -6.87 -12.93 -9.14
C VAL A 64 -6.98 -13.12 -10.65
N LEU A 65 -5.96 -12.69 -11.39
CA LEU A 65 -5.90 -12.86 -12.83
C LEU A 65 -5.31 -14.23 -13.18
N SER A 66 -6.06 -15.05 -13.90
CA SER A 66 -5.51 -16.27 -14.50
C SER A 66 -4.59 -15.91 -15.66
N LEU A 67 -3.43 -16.56 -15.73
CA LEU A 67 -2.49 -16.43 -16.85
C LEU A 67 -2.40 -17.71 -17.69
N GLY A 68 -3.22 -18.73 -17.40
CA GLY A 68 -3.11 -20.04 -18.06
C GLY A 68 -3.32 -20.01 -19.57
N TYR A 69 -4.09 -19.06 -20.09
CA TYR A 69 -4.26 -18.82 -21.52
C TYR A 69 -3.01 -18.26 -22.22
N ARG A 70 -2.00 -17.84 -21.45
CA ARG A 70 -0.68 -17.39 -21.95
C ARG A 70 0.32 -18.54 -22.04
N CYS A 71 -0.01 -19.73 -21.56
CA CYS A 71 0.89 -20.88 -21.60
C CYS A 71 0.88 -21.58 -22.98
N PRO A 72 1.99 -22.25 -23.36
CA PRO A 72 2.03 -23.08 -24.57
C PRO A 72 0.94 -24.17 -24.55
N THR A 73 0.81 -24.84 -23.40
CA THR A 73 -0.34 -25.71 -23.09
C THR A 73 -1.29 -24.91 -22.22
N VAL A 74 -2.48 -24.61 -22.74
CA VAL A 74 -3.50 -23.86 -21.99
C VAL A 74 -3.91 -24.65 -20.74
N CYS A 75 -3.86 -23.99 -19.59
CA CYS A 75 -4.47 -24.48 -18.35
C CYS A 75 -5.62 -23.57 -17.92
N LEU A 76 -6.64 -24.16 -17.31
CA LEU A 76 -7.83 -23.43 -16.88
C LEU A 76 -7.59 -22.75 -15.53
N ALA A 77 -8.32 -21.66 -15.28
CA ALA A 77 -8.30 -21.01 -13.98
C ALA A 77 -8.71 -22.01 -12.88
N GLY A 78 -7.94 -22.04 -11.79
CA GLY A 78 -8.16 -22.97 -10.68
C GLY A 78 -7.48 -24.33 -10.84
N THR A 79 -6.89 -24.64 -12.00
CA THR A 79 -6.02 -25.83 -12.15
C THR A 79 -4.79 -25.70 -11.24
N PRO A 80 -4.39 -26.75 -10.50
CA PRO A 80 -3.20 -26.70 -9.65
C PRO A 80 -1.95 -26.25 -10.42
N ASN A 81 -1.16 -25.36 -9.82
CA ASN A 81 0.06 -24.77 -10.39
C ASN A 81 -0.09 -23.95 -11.68
N CYS A 82 -1.30 -23.80 -12.22
CA CYS A 82 -1.56 -22.94 -13.37
C CYS A 82 -1.24 -21.48 -13.01
N PRO A 83 -0.52 -20.72 -13.85
CA PRO A 83 0.02 -19.44 -13.44
C PRO A 83 -1.08 -18.40 -13.20
N GLN A 84 -0.88 -17.60 -12.16
CA GLN A 84 -1.81 -16.56 -11.70
C GLN A 84 -1.05 -15.29 -11.29
N MET A 85 -1.75 -14.16 -11.30
CA MET A 85 -1.24 -12.86 -10.89
C MET A 85 -2.18 -12.18 -9.90
N PHE A 86 -1.60 -11.66 -8.82
CA PHE A 86 -2.26 -10.91 -7.77
C PHE A 86 -1.89 -9.43 -7.94
N ILE A 87 -2.86 -8.63 -8.36
CA ILE A 87 -2.72 -7.17 -8.42
C ILE A 87 -3.07 -6.62 -7.06
N ARG A 88 -2.19 -5.75 -6.53
CA ARG A 88 -2.44 -5.02 -5.29
C ARG A 88 -2.80 -3.58 -5.61
N ARG A 89 -4.05 -3.19 -5.31
CA ARG A 89 -4.58 -1.85 -5.59
C ARG A 89 -5.21 -1.27 -4.33
N TYR A 90 -5.00 0.02 -4.11
CA TYR A 90 -5.49 0.72 -2.92
C TYR A 90 -6.15 2.03 -3.30
N ASP A 91 -7.29 2.30 -2.68
CA ASP A 91 -7.96 3.59 -2.73
C ASP A 91 -7.55 4.40 -1.49
N LEU A 92 -7.01 5.59 -1.74
CA LEU A 92 -6.52 6.51 -0.72
C LEU A 92 -7.43 7.73 -0.68
N VAL A 93 -7.91 8.04 0.51
CA VAL A 93 -8.66 9.27 0.79
C VAL A 93 -7.91 10.06 1.84
N LEU A 94 -7.66 11.34 1.54
CA LEU A 94 -6.99 12.26 2.45
C LEU A 94 -7.77 13.58 2.46
N THR A 95 -8.26 13.98 3.63
CA THR A 95 -8.88 15.28 3.84
C THR A 95 -7.99 16.14 4.72
N ALA A 96 -7.82 17.40 4.31
CA ALA A 96 -6.97 18.35 4.98
C ALA A 96 -7.63 19.74 5.05
N THR A 97 -7.31 20.46 6.11
CA THR A 97 -7.77 21.83 6.36
C THR A 97 -6.55 22.75 6.48
N SER A 98 -6.61 23.94 5.91
CA SER A 98 -5.58 24.96 6.10
C SER A 98 -5.55 25.40 7.57
N ALA A 99 -4.36 25.50 8.14
CA ALA A 99 -4.16 26.04 9.48
C ALA A 99 -4.26 27.58 9.52
N LEU A 100 -4.15 28.23 8.36
CA LEU A 100 -4.26 29.69 8.21
C LEU A 100 -5.71 30.15 7.98
N ASP A 101 -6.56 29.28 7.43
CA ASP A 101 -7.97 29.55 7.16
C ASP A 101 -8.76 28.24 7.24
N SER A 102 -9.54 28.08 8.31
CA SER A 102 -10.30 26.85 8.57
C SER A 102 -11.44 26.60 7.58
N THR A 103 -11.81 27.60 6.76
CA THR A 103 -12.81 27.44 5.70
C THR A 103 -12.23 26.73 4.47
N VAL A 104 -10.90 26.71 4.33
CA VAL A 104 -10.22 26.04 3.22
C VAL A 104 -10.01 24.56 3.57
N VAL A 105 -10.87 23.72 3.02
CA VAL A 105 -10.82 22.25 3.12
C VAL A 105 -10.59 21.65 1.74
N ARG A 106 -9.70 20.66 1.65
CA ARG A 106 -9.46 19.89 0.42
C ARG A 106 -9.48 18.41 0.71
N THR A 107 -10.03 17.66 -0.23
CA THR A 107 -9.98 16.20 -0.23
C THR A 107 -9.28 15.71 -1.49
N MET A 108 -8.30 14.84 -1.30
CA MET A 108 -7.68 14.08 -2.37
C MET A 108 -8.22 12.65 -2.33
N ASN A 109 -8.66 12.17 -3.48
CA ASN A 109 -9.02 10.77 -3.70
C ASN A 109 -8.13 10.25 -4.81
N THR A 110 -7.39 9.17 -4.56
CA THR A 110 -6.54 8.55 -5.56
C THR A 110 -6.56 7.04 -5.43
N THR A 111 -6.51 6.36 -6.56
CA THR A 111 -6.31 4.91 -6.61
C THR A 111 -4.88 4.64 -7.05
N ILE A 112 -4.15 3.83 -6.30
CA ILE A 112 -2.77 3.45 -6.61
C ILE A 112 -2.66 1.94 -6.77
N ARG A 113 -1.78 1.49 -7.67
CA ARG A 113 -1.35 0.09 -7.76
C ARG A 113 0.03 -0.04 -7.13
N ALA A 114 0.17 -0.95 -6.18
CA ALA A 114 1.48 -1.30 -5.67
C ALA A 114 2.28 -1.97 -6.80
N ARG A 115 3.55 -1.56 -6.95
CA ARG A 115 4.44 -2.16 -7.95
C ARG A 115 4.82 -3.57 -7.52
N ASN A 116 5.34 -4.34 -8.47
CA ASN A 116 5.73 -5.74 -8.28
C ASN A 116 4.52 -6.61 -7.88
N ASP A 117 3.62 -6.83 -8.83
CA ASP A 117 2.51 -7.77 -8.64
C ASP A 117 3.06 -9.16 -8.36
N GLN A 118 2.42 -9.88 -7.46
CA GLN A 118 2.85 -11.23 -7.12
C GLN A 118 2.35 -12.20 -8.20
N THR A 119 3.24 -13.04 -8.70
CA THR A 119 2.92 -14.13 -9.61
C THR A 119 3.18 -15.47 -8.94
N THR A 120 2.31 -16.44 -9.16
CA THR A 120 2.46 -17.81 -8.68
C THR A 120 2.20 -18.80 -9.81
N GLY A 121 2.63 -20.05 -9.63
CA GLY A 121 2.50 -21.11 -10.64
C GLY A 121 3.48 -20.97 -11.80
N ALA A 122 3.41 -21.92 -12.73
CA ALA A 122 4.26 -21.96 -13.93
C ALA A 122 3.52 -22.68 -15.07
N CYS A 123 3.90 -22.37 -16.30
CA CYS A 123 3.46 -23.19 -17.42
C CYS A 123 4.12 -24.57 -17.34
N SER A 124 3.32 -25.61 -17.58
CA SER A 124 3.77 -27.00 -17.75
C SER A 124 4.17 -27.30 -19.18
#